data_AF-A0A954ZHN7-F1
#
_entry.id   AF-A0A954ZHN7-F1
#
_cell.length_a   1.000
_cell.length_b   1.000
_cell.length_c   1.000
_cell.angle_alpha   90.00
_cell.angle_beta   90.00
_cell.angle_gamma   90.00
#
_symmetry.space_group_name_H-M   'P 1'
#
loop_
_entity.id
_entity.type
_entity.pdbx_description
1 polymer ?
#
loop_
_entity_poly.entity_id
_entity_poly.type
_entity_poly.pdbx_seq_one_letter_code
_entity_poly.pdbx_strand_id
1 'polypeptide(L)'
;MSDFPPSDPQFAPNPYGSPQLEAPGDRDAPRGVPPRLTLVVVLLLVLSVMGLVASVTSALGTVFNLSMGSNLQSKLESAEEVSADELTPMQFQMKLQAGIMRITNQYVVFNSILLLVQAILCGFLIYASVQVLRRRPGSAQFLAKLCLVMIPFEIVKTGLSVWITKGISDVVRDLDLSAFEEGATIIRRVTLGSVIVGVVITVVWLLMKLAIFSYSSSRLRKQDVTDYLDATTS
;
A
#
# COMPACT_ATOMS: atom_id res chain seq x y z
N MET A 1 -39.50 82.25 -18.55
CA MET A 1 -39.48 80.88 -17.98
C MET A 1 -38.38 80.12 -18.69
N SER A 2 -37.50 79.53 -17.91
CA SER A 2 -36.15 79.08 -18.23
C SER A 2 -36.05 77.89 -19.17
N ASP A 3 -35.20 78.05 -20.19
CA ASP A 3 -34.47 76.99 -20.87
C ASP A 3 -33.58 76.20 -19.90
N PHE A 4 -33.56 74.88 -20.02
CA PHE A 4 -32.46 74.03 -19.54
C PHE A 4 -32.14 72.97 -20.62
N PRO A 5 -30.94 72.98 -21.22
CA PRO A 5 -30.47 71.97 -22.16
C PRO A 5 -29.93 70.71 -21.45
N PRO A 6 -29.79 69.57 -22.17
CA PRO A 6 -29.37 68.29 -21.61
C PRO A 6 -27.91 68.33 -21.15
N SER A 7 -27.66 67.95 -19.90
CA SER A 7 -26.32 67.86 -19.33
C SER A 7 -25.69 66.49 -19.64
N ASP A 8 -24.80 66.45 -20.63
CA ASP A 8 -23.69 65.49 -20.66
C ASP A 8 -22.74 65.79 -19.48
N PRO A 9 -22.34 64.78 -18.69
CA PRO A 9 -21.18 64.91 -17.82
C PRO A 9 -20.01 64.10 -18.40
N GLN A 10 -19.34 64.68 -19.40
CA GLN A 10 -17.90 64.46 -19.54
C GLN A 10 -17.17 65.38 -18.56
N PHE A 11 -16.36 64.76 -17.70
CA PHE A 11 -15.21 65.34 -17.01
C PHE A 11 -15.42 66.58 -16.13
N ALA A 12 -15.63 66.31 -14.84
CA ALA A 12 -14.97 67.09 -13.80
C ALA A 12 -14.21 66.12 -12.88
N PRO A 13 -12.85 66.10 -12.90
CA PRO A 13 -12.07 65.26 -12.01
C PRO A 13 -12.22 65.78 -10.58
N ASN A 14 -12.77 64.95 -9.71
CA ASN A 14 -12.98 65.28 -8.30
C ASN A 14 -11.61 65.54 -7.62
N PRO A 15 -11.36 66.73 -7.06
CA PRO A 15 -10.06 67.09 -6.49
C PRO A 15 -9.83 66.51 -5.07
N TYR A 16 -10.81 65.77 -4.54
CA TYR A 16 -10.67 64.99 -3.31
C TYR A 16 -10.45 63.53 -3.67
N GLY A 17 -9.24 63.22 -4.12
CA GLY A 17 -8.75 61.85 -4.17
C GLY A 17 -8.62 61.33 -2.74
N SER A 18 -9.66 60.65 -2.25
CA SER A 18 -9.43 59.62 -1.24
C SER A 18 -8.39 58.67 -1.83
N PRO A 19 -7.28 58.34 -1.16
CA PRO A 19 -6.49 57.20 -1.57
C PRO A 19 -7.46 56.01 -1.50
N GLN A 20 -7.96 55.56 -2.64
CA GLN A 20 -8.50 54.22 -2.72
C GLN A 20 -7.28 53.36 -2.48
N LEU A 21 -7.12 52.94 -1.23
CA LEU A 21 -6.23 51.86 -0.85
C LEU A 21 -6.41 50.79 -1.93
N GLU A 22 -5.34 50.48 -2.67
CA GLU A 22 -5.20 49.15 -3.24
C GLU A 22 -5.61 48.20 -2.12
N ALA A 23 -6.73 47.50 -2.29
CA ALA A 23 -7.26 46.60 -1.28
C ALA A 23 -6.12 45.66 -0.88
N PRO A 24 -5.54 45.80 0.33
CA PRO A 24 -4.45 44.94 0.73
C PRO A 24 -5.10 43.62 1.11
N GLY A 25 -4.77 42.58 0.34
CA GLY A 25 -4.93 41.20 0.79
C GLY A 25 -6.36 40.69 0.76
N ASP A 26 -6.71 40.04 -0.35
CA ASP A 26 -7.48 38.79 -0.30
C ASP A 26 -6.56 37.63 0.18
N ARG A 27 -5.73 37.93 1.18
CA ARG A 27 -5.01 36.98 2.03
C ARG A 27 -5.92 36.82 3.23
N ASP A 28 -6.45 35.62 3.44
CA ASP A 28 -7.23 35.17 4.61
C ASP A 28 -8.69 34.74 4.35
N ALA A 29 -8.95 34.11 3.21
CA ALA A 29 -9.71 32.86 3.31
C ALA A 29 -8.70 31.75 3.61
N PRO A 30 -8.87 30.90 4.65
CA PRO A 30 -8.14 29.66 4.71
C PRO A 30 -8.59 28.87 3.47
N ARG A 31 -7.85 29.00 2.36
CA ARG A 31 -8.08 28.20 1.16
C ARG A 31 -7.93 26.78 1.66
N GLY A 32 -9.06 26.12 1.92
CA GLY A 32 -9.11 24.75 2.34
C GLY A 32 -8.23 23.95 1.39
N VAL A 33 -7.49 22.98 1.93
CA VAL A 33 -6.70 22.08 1.08
C VAL A 33 -7.65 21.55 0.01
N PRO A 34 -7.33 21.66 -1.29
CA PRO A 34 -8.24 21.26 -2.35
C PRO A 34 -8.73 19.83 -2.05
N PRO A 35 -10.05 19.57 -2.03
CA PRO A 35 -10.60 18.32 -1.46
C PRO A 35 -10.04 17.07 -2.13
N ARG A 36 -9.61 17.20 -3.39
CA ARG A 36 -8.97 16.15 -4.17
C ARG A 36 -7.54 15.84 -3.70
N LEU A 37 -6.78 16.83 -3.22
CA LEU A 37 -5.46 16.63 -2.63
C LEU A 37 -5.60 15.93 -1.28
N THR A 38 -6.54 16.38 -0.44
CA THR A 38 -6.84 15.75 0.86
C THR A 38 -7.21 14.29 0.66
N LEU A 39 -8.06 13.97 -0.32
CA LEU A 39 -8.43 12.59 -0.64
C LEU A 39 -7.22 11.73 -1.06
N VAL A 40 -6.34 12.25 -1.92
CA VAL A 40 -5.10 11.54 -2.31
C VAL A 40 -4.21 11.27 -1.11
N VAL A 41 -3.98 12.27 -0.27
CA VAL A 41 -3.14 12.13 0.93
C VAL A 41 -3.74 11.12 1.91
N VAL A 42 -5.05 11.19 2.17
CA VAL A 42 -5.74 10.24 3.05
C VAL A 42 -5.65 8.81 2.51
N LEU A 43 -5.86 8.59 1.20
CA LEU A 43 -5.71 7.26 0.60
C LEU A 43 -4.29 6.71 0.76
N LEU A 44 -3.27 7.53 0.52
CA LEU A 44 -1.88 7.12 0.69
C LEU A 44 -1.54 6.83 2.16
N LEU A 45 -2.10 7.61 3.09
CA LEU A 45 -1.90 7.42 4.51
C LEU A 45 -2.55 6.11 4.99
N VAL A 46 -3.80 5.85 4.59
CA VAL A 46 -4.50 4.58 4.90
C VAL A 46 -3.75 3.39 4.33
N LEU A 47 -3.34 3.45 3.06
CA LEU A 47 -2.54 2.38 2.43
C LEU A 47 -1.21 2.15 3.15
N SER A 48 -0.54 3.21 3.59
CA SER A 48 0.75 3.11 4.28
C SER A 48 0.59 2.54 5.68
N VAL A 49 -0.46 2.91 6.41
CA VAL A 49 -0.77 2.35 7.73
C VAL A 49 -1.16 0.88 7.61
N MET A 50 -2.04 0.52 6.67
CA MET A 50 -2.37 -0.88 6.41
C MET A 50 -1.12 -1.69 6.01
N GLY A 51 -0.24 -1.10 5.21
CA GLY A 51 1.04 -1.70 4.82
C GLY A 51 1.97 -1.95 6.01
N LEU A 52 2.08 -0.98 6.93
CA LEU A 52 2.86 -1.13 8.16
C LEU A 52 2.28 -2.19 9.09
N VAL A 53 0.96 -2.17 9.32
CA VAL A 53 0.29 -3.17 10.15
C VAL A 53 0.52 -4.57 9.56
N ALA A 54 0.32 -4.74 8.26
CA ALA A 54 0.59 -6.01 7.58
C ALA A 54 2.06 -6.44 7.72
N SER A 55 3.02 -5.52 7.61
CA SER A 55 4.44 -5.82 7.81
C SER A 55 4.74 -6.27 9.24
N VAL A 56 4.18 -5.60 10.25
CA VAL A 56 4.35 -5.96 11.66
C VAL A 56 3.72 -7.31 11.96
N THR A 57 2.49 -7.55 11.53
CA THR A 57 1.81 -8.85 11.71
C THR A 57 2.58 -9.97 10.99
N SER A 58 3.10 -9.72 9.79
CA SER A 58 3.91 -10.70 9.06
C SER A 58 5.23 -10.99 9.77
N ALA A 59 5.92 -9.96 10.30
CA ALA A 59 7.15 -10.12 11.06
C ALA A 59 6.93 -10.93 12.35
N LEU A 60 5.86 -10.63 13.09
CA LEU A 60 5.45 -11.41 14.27
C LEU A 60 5.10 -12.84 13.90
N GLY A 61 4.36 -13.04 12.80
CA GLY A 61 4.04 -14.37 12.27
C GLY A 61 5.28 -15.17 11.89
N THR A 62 6.29 -14.56 11.27
CA THR A 62 7.56 -15.23 10.97
C THR A 62 8.33 -15.63 12.23
N VAL A 63 8.38 -14.77 13.25
CA VAL A 63 9.05 -15.10 14.52
C VAL A 63 8.33 -16.25 15.23
N PHE A 64 6.99 -16.22 15.25
CA PHE A 64 6.19 -17.30 15.82
C PHE A 64 6.35 -18.61 15.05
N ASN A 65 6.35 -18.55 13.71
CA ASN A 65 6.55 -19.72 12.86
C ASN A 65 7.97 -20.31 12.98
N LEU A 66 9.00 -19.50 13.16
CA LEU A 66 10.37 -19.98 13.39
C LEU A 66 10.49 -20.70 14.74
N SER A 67 9.86 -20.15 15.78
CA SER A 67 9.84 -20.76 17.12
C SER A 67 9.00 -22.05 17.17
N MET A 68 7.87 -22.07 16.47
CA MET A 68 7.02 -23.27 16.40
C MET A 68 7.61 -24.32 15.44
N GLY A 69 8.32 -23.87 14.40
CA GLY A 69 8.96 -24.72 13.40
C GLY A 69 10.12 -25.54 13.94
N SER A 70 10.98 -24.97 14.77
CA SER A 70 12.06 -25.73 15.42
C SER A 70 11.51 -26.82 16.36
N ASN A 71 10.39 -26.53 17.04
CA ASN A 71 9.69 -27.49 17.90
C ASN A 71 8.98 -28.61 17.11
N LEU A 72 8.54 -28.34 15.88
CA LEU A 72 7.94 -29.35 15.00
C LEU A 72 9.01 -30.18 14.27
N GLN A 73 10.10 -29.56 13.80
CA GLN A 73 11.20 -30.25 13.15
C GLN A 73 11.89 -31.26 14.10
N SER A 74 12.15 -30.85 15.35
CA SER A 74 12.73 -31.74 16.37
C SER A 74 11.81 -32.89 16.78
N LYS A 75 10.48 -32.69 16.72
CA LYS A 75 9.49 -33.76 16.92
C LYS A 75 9.34 -34.71 15.73
N LEU A 76 9.72 -34.27 14.53
CA LEU A 76 9.71 -35.07 13.31
C LEU A 76 11.00 -35.91 13.15
N GLU A 77 12.17 -35.36 13.51
CA GLU A 77 13.42 -36.14 13.60
C GLU A 77 13.34 -37.29 14.61
N SER A 78 12.48 -37.16 15.63
CA SER A 78 12.21 -38.23 16.59
C SER A 78 11.12 -39.22 16.14
N ALA A 79 10.51 -39.02 14.97
CA ALA A 79 9.42 -39.83 14.42
C ALA A 79 9.78 -40.46 13.05
N GLU A 80 11.06 -40.55 12.72
CA GLU A 80 11.62 -40.93 11.40
C GLU A 80 11.44 -42.42 11.00
N GLU A 81 10.44 -43.12 11.54
CA GLU A 81 10.15 -44.53 11.19
C GLU A 81 8.69 -44.80 10.79
N VAL A 82 7.89 -43.78 10.46
CA VAL A 82 6.50 -44.02 10.04
C VAL A 82 6.35 -43.93 8.52
N SER A 83 6.16 -45.10 7.91
CA SER A 83 5.82 -45.31 6.50
C SER A 83 4.52 -44.59 6.10
N ALA A 84 4.38 -44.30 4.80
CA ALA A 84 3.27 -43.53 4.25
C ALA A 84 1.88 -44.13 4.50
N ASP A 85 1.81 -45.45 4.72
CA ASP A 85 0.59 -46.23 4.94
C ASP A 85 -0.07 -46.00 6.32
N GLU A 86 0.64 -45.45 7.31
CA GLU A 86 0.13 -45.26 8.68
C GLU A 86 0.03 -43.79 9.10
N LEU A 87 -0.04 -42.85 8.13
CA LEU A 87 -0.12 -41.44 8.48
C LEU A 87 -1.46 -41.07 9.12
N THR A 88 -1.42 -40.91 10.45
CA THR A 88 -2.48 -40.20 11.17
C THR A 88 -2.65 -38.77 10.62
N PRO A 89 -3.86 -38.18 10.67
CA PRO A 89 -4.12 -36.82 10.17
C PRO A 89 -3.19 -35.75 10.80
N MET A 90 -2.69 -36.00 12.01
CA MET A 90 -1.69 -35.16 12.67
C MET A 90 -0.32 -35.22 11.99
N GLN A 91 0.16 -36.41 11.60
CA GLN A 91 1.41 -36.58 10.86
C GLN A 91 1.32 -35.99 9.44
N PHE A 92 0.14 -36.05 8.81
CA PHE A 92 -0.10 -35.41 7.52
C PHE A 92 0.02 -33.88 7.62
N GLN A 93 -0.63 -33.28 8.63
CA GLN A 93 -0.49 -31.85 8.91
C GLN A 93 0.96 -31.48 9.22
N MET A 94 1.69 -32.29 9.97
CA MET A 94 3.11 -32.06 10.27
C MET A 94 3.99 -32.10 9.02
N LYS A 95 3.83 -33.08 8.12
CA LYS A 95 4.60 -33.13 6.86
C LYS A 95 4.27 -31.96 5.94
N LEU A 96 2.98 -31.61 5.81
CA LEU A 96 2.53 -30.46 5.03
C LEU A 96 3.08 -29.14 5.61
N GLN A 97 3.02 -28.97 6.93
CA GLN A 97 3.57 -27.80 7.62
C GLN A 97 5.10 -27.73 7.50
N ALA A 98 5.81 -28.85 7.58
CA ALA A 98 7.26 -28.91 7.39
C ALA A 98 7.66 -28.57 5.94
N GLY A 99 6.92 -29.07 4.94
CA GLY A 99 7.14 -28.73 3.53
C GLY A 99 6.91 -27.24 3.25
N ILE A 100 5.83 -26.67 3.79
CA ILE A 100 5.54 -25.23 3.72
C ILE A 100 6.64 -24.43 4.42
N MET A 101 7.08 -24.84 5.61
CA MET A 101 8.15 -24.17 6.35
C MET A 101 9.48 -24.23 5.60
N ARG A 102 9.81 -25.33 4.93
CA ARG A 102 11.05 -25.44 4.15
C ARG A 102 11.09 -24.43 3.01
N ILE A 103 9.99 -24.32 2.25
CA ILE A 103 9.86 -23.34 1.18
C ILE A 103 9.91 -21.93 1.75
N THR A 104 9.18 -21.68 2.84
CA THR A 104 9.16 -20.37 3.49
C THR A 104 10.55 -19.98 3.97
N ASN A 105 11.28 -20.88 4.66
CA ASN A 105 12.65 -20.65 5.16
C ASN A 105 13.64 -20.34 4.05
N GLN A 106 13.53 -20.98 2.88
CA GLN A 106 14.39 -20.68 1.73
C GLN A 106 14.28 -19.20 1.30
N TYR A 107 13.11 -18.59 1.49
CA TYR A 107 12.85 -17.19 1.14
C TYR A 107 12.74 -16.26 2.37
N VAL A 108 13.00 -16.74 3.60
CA VAL A 108 12.85 -15.93 4.83
C VAL A 108 13.73 -14.69 4.79
N VAL A 109 14.99 -14.80 4.36
CA VAL A 109 15.92 -13.67 4.30
C VAL A 109 15.40 -12.62 3.30
N PHE A 110 15.05 -13.05 2.10
CA PHE A 110 14.50 -12.15 1.06
C PHE A 110 13.19 -11.49 1.50
N ASN A 111 12.28 -12.27 2.10
CA ASN A 111 11.01 -11.76 2.61
C ASN A 111 11.23 -10.76 3.76
N SER A 112 12.19 -11.02 4.65
CA SER A 112 12.56 -10.12 5.75
C SER A 112 13.11 -8.78 5.23
N ILE A 113 13.98 -8.83 4.21
CA ILE A 113 14.50 -7.62 3.55
C ILE A 113 13.34 -6.84 2.91
N LEU A 114 12.44 -7.50 2.18
CA LEU A 114 11.29 -6.84 1.58
C LEU A 114 10.34 -6.26 2.63
N LEU A 115 10.12 -6.93 3.76
CA LEU A 115 9.33 -6.41 4.87
C LEU A 115 9.97 -5.15 5.47
N LEU A 116 11.28 -5.16 5.67
CA LEU A 116 12.03 -4.01 6.17
C LEU A 116 11.94 -2.82 5.20
N VAL A 117 12.20 -3.07 3.92
CA VAL A 117 12.10 -2.03 2.88
C VAL A 117 10.67 -1.48 2.79
N GLN A 118 9.65 -2.34 2.85
CA GLN A 118 8.25 -1.89 2.89
C GLN A 118 7.99 -0.99 4.10
N ALA A 119 8.46 -1.37 5.29
CA ALA A 119 8.26 -0.58 6.49
C ALA A 119 8.91 0.81 6.37
N ILE A 120 10.13 0.86 5.81
CA ILE A 120 10.83 2.12 5.53
C ILE A 120 10.07 2.97 4.50
N LEU A 121 9.64 2.38 3.39
CA LEU A 121 8.91 3.09 2.34
C LEU A 121 7.53 3.60 2.82
N CYS A 122 6.80 2.80 3.61
CA CYS A 122 5.57 3.24 4.23
C CYS A 122 5.82 4.38 5.26
N GLY A 123 6.90 4.31 6.03
CA GLY A 123 7.32 5.39 6.93
C GLY A 123 7.57 6.70 6.17
N PHE A 124 8.29 6.62 5.04
CA PHE A 124 8.53 7.78 4.18
C PHE A 124 7.23 8.30 3.52
N LEU A 125 6.32 7.42 3.10
CA LEU A 125 5.02 7.85 2.58
C LEU A 125 4.18 8.57 3.62
N ILE A 126 4.16 8.10 4.87
CA ILE A 126 3.45 8.78 5.97
C ILE A 126 4.08 10.13 6.23
N TYR A 127 5.41 10.18 6.34
CA TYR A 127 6.14 11.43 6.54
C TYR A 127 5.84 12.43 5.42
N ALA A 128 5.96 12.01 4.16
CA ALA A 128 5.68 12.85 2.99
C ALA A 128 4.21 13.31 2.96
N SER A 129 3.27 12.42 3.27
CA SER A 129 1.83 12.73 3.36
C SER A 129 1.55 13.80 4.42
N VAL A 130 2.16 13.69 5.60
CA VAL A 130 2.07 14.69 6.67
C VAL A 130 2.71 16.02 6.25
N GLN A 131 3.85 15.99 5.55
CA GLN A 131 4.49 17.22 5.06
C GLN A 131 3.67 17.93 3.98
N VAL A 132 2.96 17.19 3.13
CA VAL A 132 1.99 17.75 2.18
C VAL A 132 0.80 18.38 2.93
N LEU A 133 0.28 17.74 3.98
CA LEU A 133 -0.75 18.33 4.85
C LEU A 133 -0.28 19.60 5.55
N ARG A 134 1.00 19.65 5.95
CA ARG A 134 1.67 20.84 6.52
C ARG A 134 2.04 21.90 5.48
N ARG A 135 1.68 21.68 4.21
CA ARG A 135 1.90 22.62 3.10
C ARG A 135 3.37 23.00 2.90
N ARG A 136 4.30 22.07 3.11
CA ARG A 136 5.74 22.35 2.90
C ARG A 136 6.08 22.36 1.40
N PRO A 137 6.93 23.31 0.93
CA PRO A 137 7.37 23.36 -0.45
C PRO A 137 8.14 22.09 -0.82
N GLY A 138 7.97 21.61 -2.05
CA GLY A 138 8.62 20.39 -2.56
C GLY A 138 8.10 19.05 -2.00
N SER A 139 7.21 19.07 -0.99
CA SER A 139 6.66 17.84 -0.38
C SER A 139 5.82 17.02 -1.37
N ALA A 140 5.08 17.67 -2.28
CA ALA A 140 4.30 16.99 -3.32
C ALA A 140 5.18 16.27 -4.34
N GLN A 141 6.31 16.88 -4.73
CA GLN A 141 7.27 16.24 -5.65
C GLN A 141 7.97 15.05 -4.99
N PHE A 142 8.30 15.16 -3.71
CA PHE A 142 8.85 14.04 -2.93
C PHE A 142 7.84 12.89 -2.81
N LEU A 143 6.57 13.20 -2.51
CA LEU A 143 5.50 12.21 -2.44
C LEU A 143 5.24 11.52 -3.80
N ALA A 144 5.27 12.29 -4.89
CA ALA A 144 5.12 11.74 -6.24
C ALA A 144 6.25 10.77 -6.63
N LYS A 145 7.50 11.10 -6.26
CA LYS A 145 8.66 10.21 -6.46
C LYS A 145 8.54 8.94 -5.63
N LEU A 146 8.13 9.04 -4.36
CA LEU A 146 7.86 7.89 -3.50
C LEU A 146 6.77 6.96 -4.08
N CYS A 147 5.69 7.53 -4.62
CA CYS A 147 4.64 6.74 -5.29
C CYS A 147 5.19 5.99 -6.52
N LEU A 148 6.10 6.60 -7.29
CA LEU A 148 6.74 5.94 -8.43
C LEU A 148 7.69 4.82 -8.00
N VAL A 149 8.41 4.97 -6.90
CA VAL A 149 9.30 3.93 -6.34
C VAL A 149 8.48 2.75 -5.78
N MET A 150 7.29 3.01 -5.24
CA MET A 150 6.41 1.96 -4.73
C MET A 150 5.88 1.02 -5.81
N ILE A 151 5.72 1.48 -7.05
CA ILE A 151 5.21 0.66 -8.16
C ILE A 151 6.09 -0.57 -8.43
N PRO A 152 7.39 -0.43 -8.80
CA PRO A 152 8.24 -1.59 -9.04
C PRO A 152 8.45 -2.42 -7.77
N PHE A 153 8.47 -1.78 -6.59
CA PHE A 153 8.59 -2.49 -5.32
C PHE A 153 7.40 -3.44 -5.06
N GLU A 154 6.17 -2.96 -5.21
CA GLU A 154 4.96 -3.79 -5.01
C GLU A 154 4.85 -4.90 -6.07
N ILE A 155 5.33 -4.67 -7.30
CA ILE A 155 5.43 -5.71 -8.33
C ILE A 155 6.41 -6.81 -7.91
N VAL A 156 7.61 -6.47 -7.47
CA VAL A 156 8.61 -7.44 -7.00
C VAL A 156 8.11 -8.22 -5.79
N LYS A 157 7.53 -7.52 -4.80
CA LYS A 157 6.96 -8.14 -3.60
C LYS A 157 5.83 -9.10 -3.94
N THR A 158 4.90 -8.69 -4.80
CA THR A 158 3.79 -9.55 -5.22
C THR A 158 4.27 -10.74 -6.04
N GLY A 159 5.26 -10.53 -6.92
CA GLY A 159 5.89 -11.59 -7.67
C GLY A 159 6.49 -12.67 -6.76
N LEU A 160 7.24 -12.26 -5.73
CA LEU A 160 7.78 -13.21 -4.74
C LEU A 160 6.67 -13.96 -4.01
N SER A 161 5.60 -13.27 -3.60
CA SER A 161 4.45 -13.90 -2.94
C SER A 161 3.82 -14.98 -3.82
N VAL A 162 3.61 -14.71 -5.11
CA VAL A 162 3.06 -15.68 -6.08
C VAL A 162 4.01 -16.86 -6.25
N TRP A 163 5.33 -16.62 -6.29
CA TRP A 163 6.33 -17.68 -6.35
C TRP A 163 6.31 -18.60 -5.13
N ILE A 164 6.22 -18.04 -3.93
CA ILE A 164 6.10 -18.82 -2.69
C ILE A 164 4.79 -19.62 -2.69
N THR A 165 3.68 -18.99 -3.06
CA THR A 165 2.37 -19.67 -3.18
C THR A 165 2.40 -20.81 -4.19
N LYS A 166 3.10 -20.64 -5.32
CA LYS A 166 3.31 -21.71 -6.30
C LYS A 166 4.11 -22.87 -5.69
N GLY A 167 5.21 -22.58 -5.01
CA GLY A 167 6.00 -23.62 -4.33
C GLY A 167 5.18 -24.40 -3.29
N ILE A 168 4.36 -23.70 -2.50
CA ILE A 168 3.41 -24.33 -1.56
C ILE A 168 2.41 -25.23 -2.32
N SER A 169 1.89 -24.76 -3.45
CA SER A 169 0.99 -25.57 -4.28
C SER A 169 1.66 -26.82 -4.84
N ASP A 170 2.94 -26.77 -5.16
CA ASP A 170 3.69 -27.92 -5.66
C ASP A 170 3.88 -28.96 -4.53
N VAL A 171 4.20 -28.52 -3.31
CA VAL A 171 4.25 -29.41 -2.12
C VAL A 171 2.91 -30.09 -1.85
N VAL A 172 1.80 -29.36 -1.98
CA VAL A 172 0.45 -29.92 -1.81
C VAL A 172 0.10 -30.92 -2.92
N ARG A 173 0.65 -30.76 -4.12
CA ARG A 173 0.43 -31.68 -5.24
C ARG A 173 1.25 -32.96 -5.14
N ASP A 174 2.46 -32.88 -4.59
CA ASP A 174 3.40 -33.99 -4.44
C ASP A 174 3.12 -34.86 -3.20
N LEU A 175 2.30 -34.36 -2.27
CA LEU A 175 1.79 -35.17 -1.16
C LEU A 175 0.86 -36.26 -1.70
N ASP A 176 1.24 -37.52 -1.47
CA ASP A 176 0.41 -38.67 -1.82
C ASP A 176 -0.81 -38.70 -0.90
N LEU A 177 -1.95 -38.35 -1.50
CA LEU A 177 -3.24 -38.22 -0.85
C LEU A 177 -4.08 -39.50 -0.99
N SER A 178 -3.53 -40.54 -1.60
CA SER A 178 -4.20 -41.84 -1.81
C SER A 178 -4.63 -42.52 -0.51
N ALA A 179 -3.98 -42.21 0.63
CA ALA A 179 -4.35 -42.74 1.96
C ALA A 179 -5.71 -42.23 2.51
N PHE A 180 -6.32 -41.21 1.90
CA PHE A 180 -7.62 -40.65 2.33
C PHE A 180 -8.64 -40.70 1.19
N GLU A 181 -8.95 -41.88 0.63
CA GLU A 181 -9.71 -42.06 -0.63
C GLU A 181 -10.91 -41.12 -0.88
N GLU A 182 -11.75 -40.78 0.11
CA GLU A 182 -12.89 -39.84 -0.06
C GLU A 182 -12.63 -38.42 0.49
N GLY A 183 -11.78 -38.26 1.50
CA GLY A 183 -11.48 -36.96 2.12
C GLY A 183 -10.40 -36.16 1.38
N ALA A 184 -9.42 -36.86 0.79
CA ALA A 184 -8.29 -36.28 0.09
C ALA A 184 -8.69 -35.48 -1.14
N THR A 185 -9.65 -35.96 -1.92
CA THR A 185 -10.07 -35.30 -3.15
C THR A 185 -10.74 -33.97 -2.85
N ILE A 186 -11.53 -33.91 -1.78
CA ILE A 186 -12.18 -32.68 -1.32
C ILE A 186 -11.14 -31.73 -0.76
N ILE A 187 -10.24 -32.20 0.12
CA ILE A 187 -9.16 -31.38 0.69
C ILE A 187 -8.26 -30.81 -0.42
N ARG A 188 -7.84 -31.62 -1.38
CA ARG A 188 -7.01 -31.18 -2.51
C ARG A 188 -7.70 -30.11 -3.35
N ARG A 189 -8.99 -30.29 -3.65
CA ARG A 189 -9.80 -29.31 -4.41
C ARG A 189 -10.00 -28.01 -3.64
N VAL A 190 -10.28 -28.10 -2.34
CA VAL A 190 -10.46 -26.92 -1.48
C VAL A 190 -9.14 -26.17 -1.31
N THR A 191 -8.02 -26.87 -1.07
CA THR A 191 -6.69 -26.25 -0.94
C THR A 191 -6.25 -25.61 -2.26
N LEU A 192 -6.33 -26.31 -3.39
CA LEU A 192 -6.02 -25.71 -4.71
C LEU A 192 -6.96 -24.55 -5.06
N GLY A 193 -8.26 -24.68 -4.76
CA GLY A 193 -9.24 -23.62 -4.94
C GLY A 193 -8.90 -22.39 -4.11
N SER A 194 -8.52 -22.58 -2.84
CA SER A 194 -8.10 -21.49 -1.95
C SER A 194 -6.83 -20.79 -2.44
N VAL A 195 -5.88 -21.55 -3.03
CA VAL A 195 -4.66 -20.99 -3.64
C VAL A 195 -5.02 -20.10 -4.83
N ILE A 196 -5.91 -20.56 -5.72
CA ILE A 196 -6.34 -19.78 -6.89
C ILE A 196 -7.05 -18.51 -6.44
N VAL A 197 -8.02 -18.62 -5.52
CA VAL A 197 -8.74 -17.47 -4.97
C VAL A 197 -7.77 -16.49 -4.31
N GLY A 198 -6.80 -17.00 -3.54
CA GLY A 198 -5.74 -16.20 -2.92
C GLY A 198 -4.94 -15.41 -3.95
N VAL A 199 -4.46 -16.07 -5.00
CA VAL A 199 -3.70 -15.41 -6.09
C VAL A 199 -4.54 -14.33 -6.78
N VAL A 200 -5.81 -14.61 -7.09
CA VAL A 200 -6.70 -13.64 -7.73
C VAL A 200 -6.88 -12.40 -6.84
N ILE A 201 -7.15 -12.60 -5.55
CA ILE A 201 -7.28 -11.49 -4.59
C ILE A 201 -5.98 -10.69 -4.51
N THR A 202 -4.82 -11.35 -4.45
CA THR A 202 -3.52 -10.68 -4.42
C THR A 202 -3.29 -9.84 -5.68
N VAL A 203 -3.63 -10.35 -6.86
CA VAL A 203 -3.49 -9.62 -8.13
C VAL A 203 -4.43 -8.42 -8.19
N VAL A 204 -5.71 -8.59 -7.81
CA VAL A 204 -6.68 -7.48 -7.75
C VAL A 204 -6.20 -6.39 -6.80
N TRP A 205 -5.69 -6.78 -5.63
CA TRP A 205 -5.14 -5.86 -4.64
C TRP A 205 -3.91 -5.09 -5.17
N LEU A 206 -3.00 -5.77 -5.87
CA LEU A 206 -1.86 -5.13 -6.53
C LEU A 206 -2.34 -4.10 -7.56
N LEU A 207 -3.27 -4.47 -8.44
CA LEU A 207 -3.81 -3.57 -9.46
C LEU A 207 -4.47 -2.34 -8.83
N MET A 208 -5.20 -2.52 -7.73
CA MET A 208 -5.81 -1.42 -6.99
C MET A 208 -4.74 -0.45 -6.44
N LYS A 209 -3.67 -0.96 -5.82
CA LYS A 209 -2.56 -0.13 -5.34
C LYS A 209 -1.86 0.61 -6.48
N LEU A 210 -1.57 -0.08 -7.58
CA LEU A 210 -0.93 0.51 -8.75
C LEU A 210 -1.77 1.65 -9.33
N ALA A 211 -3.10 1.47 -9.41
CA ALA A 211 -4.02 2.51 -9.83
C ALA A 211 -3.96 3.71 -8.86
N ILE A 212 -3.96 3.48 -7.55
CA ILE A 212 -3.88 4.55 -6.55
C ILE A 212 -2.54 5.29 -6.61
N PHE A 213 -1.40 4.59 -6.70
CA PHE A 213 -0.08 5.21 -6.81
C PHE A 213 0.08 6.00 -8.12
N SER A 214 -0.38 5.44 -9.23
CA SER A 214 -0.34 6.11 -10.54
C SER A 214 -1.23 7.35 -10.57
N TYR A 215 -2.46 7.24 -10.04
CA TYR A 215 -3.37 8.37 -9.91
C TYR A 215 -2.79 9.46 -9.00
N SER A 216 -2.23 9.06 -7.85
CA SER A 216 -1.62 9.98 -6.89
C SER A 216 -0.42 10.71 -7.50
N SER A 217 0.48 9.99 -8.17
CA SER A 217 1.64 10.57 -8.84
C SER A 217 1.24 11.53 -9.96
N SER A 218 0.29 11.15 -10.81
CA SER A 218 -0.22 12.03 -11.88
C SER A 218 -0.84 13.32 -11.33
N ARG A 219 -1.57 13.23 -10.22
CA ARG A 219 -2.21 14.39 -9.57
C ARG A 219 -1.21 15.30 -8.86
N LEU A 220 -0.25 14.74 -8.14
CA LEU A 220 0.78 15.50 -7.41
C LEU A 220 1.76 16.22 -8.33
N ARG A 221 1.88 15.78 -9.59
CA ARG A 221 2.72 16.43 -10.63
C ARG A 221 2.03 17.59 -11.35
N LYS A 222 0.75 17.88 -11.06
CA LYS A 222 0.07 19.03 -11.67
C LYS A 222 0.63 20.35 -11.11
N GLN A 223 0.88 21.32 -11.99
CA GLN A 223 1.40 22.63 -11.61
C GLN A 223 0.49 23.33 -10.59
N ASP A 224 -0.83 23.27 -10.78
CA ASP A 224 -1.82 23.83 -9.83
C ASP A 224 -1.63 23.40 -8.37
N VAL A 225 -1.13 22.18 -8.14
CA VAL A 225 -0.87 21.63 -6.80
C VAL A 225 0.46 22.13 -6.25
N THR A 226 1.46 22.28 -7.11
CA THR A 226 2.80 22.78 -6.73
C THR A 226 2.70 24.27 -6.40
N ASP A 227 2.04 25.03 -7.26
CA ASP A 227 1.82 26.47 -7.09
C ASP A 227 0.96 26.77 -5.85
N TYR A 228 -0.04 25.94 -5.55
CA TYR A 228 -0.84 26.07 -4.32
C TYR A 228 0.00 25.88 -3.05
N LEU A 229 0.92 24.92 -3.04
CA LEU A 229 1.76 24.64 -1.88
C LEU A 229 2.84 25.71 -1.69
N ASP A 230 3.44 26.18 -2.78
CA ASP A 230 4.48 27.22 -2.74
C ASP A 230 3.89 28.59 -2.36
N ALA A 231 2.68 28.92 -2.85
CA ALA A 231 1.97 30.16 -2.51
C ALA A 231 1.56 30.26 -1.03
N THR A 232 1.42 29.14 -0.32
CA THR A 232 1.10 29.14 1.12
C THR A 232 2.30 29.31 2.05
N THR A 233 3.52 29.40 1.51
CA THR A 233 4.76 29.58 2.30
C THR A 233 5.44 30.94 2.12
N SER A 234 4.83 31.87 1.38
CA SER A 234 5.25 33.26 1.15
C SER A 234 4.31 34.28 1.77
#